data_AF-A0A7C3K117-F1
#
_entry.id   AF-A0A7C3K117-F1
#
_cell.length_a   1.000
_cell.length_b   1.000
_cell.length_c   1.000
_cell.angle_alpha   90.00
_cell.angle_beta   90.00
_cell.angle_gamma   90.00
#
_symmetry.space_group_name_H-M   'P 1'
#
loop_
_entity.id
_entity.type
_entity.pdbx_description
1 polymer ?
#
loop_
_entity_poly.entity_id
_entity_poly.type
_entity_poly.pdbx_seq_one_letter_code
_entity_poly.pdbx_strand_id
1 'polypeptide(L)'
;MEGRMLTSFLPSFGNQGRWNPMANMSMKKGDIFAALVVISMSIYVFYESGRWPIPALLGNPLLIPRGVAACLLFAAGILLFRALTGKSLMLESRLEGATLRRILAVAILTGGYVLVLERVGFISTTFLYLLLFGLVLGVRRWFLLIPFASVVPVIVYLIFDTILNVPLPLEWFR
;
A
#
# COMPACT_ATOMS: atom_id res chain seq x y z
N MET A 1 16.75 -0.40 78.53
CA MET A 1 16.01 0.27 77.45
C MET A 1 16.78 -0.07 76.17
N GLU A 2 16.36 -1.16 75.52
CA GLU A 2 15.89 -1.16 74.12
C GLU A 2 17.05 -1.14 73.12
N GLY A 3 17.25 -2.10 72.22
CA GLY A 3 16.33 -3.06 71.62
C GLY A 3 16.31 -2.84 70.10
N ARG A 4 16.47 -3.94 69.34
CA ARG A 4 16.12 -4.13 67.91
C ARG A 4 17.12 -3.62 66.86
N MET A 5 17.76 -4.54 66.13
CA MET A 5 17.38 -5.09 64.80
C MET A 5 18.19 -4.40 63.70
N LEU A 6 19.21 -5.05 63.16
CA LEU A 6 19.15 -5.97 62.01
C LEU A 6 18.75 -5.29 60.69
N THR A 7 19.67 -5.43 59.73
CA THR A 7 19.41 -5.70 58.30
C THR A 7 18.54 -4.71 57.54
N SER A 8 19.16 -3.90 56.67
CA SER A 8 18.57 -3.55 55.35
C SER A 8 19.42 -2.53 54.59
N PHE A 9 20.55 -2.95 54.02
CA PHE A 9 21.09 -2.23 52.85
C PHE A 9 21.71 -3.25 51.87
N LEU A 10 20.85 -4.16 51.39
CA LEU A 10 21.06 -4.79 50.09
C LEU A 10 20.38 -3.91 49.04
N PRO A 11 21.05 -3.51 47.95
CA PRO A 11 20.35 -2.94 46.82
C PRO A 11 19.38 -4.00 46.28
N SER A 12 18.11 -3.61 46.19
CA SER A 12 17.06 -4.36 45.51
C SER A 12 17.49 -4.61 44.06
N PHE A 13 18.05 -5.80 43.80
CA PHE A 13 18.04 -6.36 42.46
C PHE A 13 16.60 -6.74 42.14
N GLY A 14 15.84 -5.72 41.74
CA GLY A 14 14.52 -5.83 41.13
C GLY A 14 14.63 -6.62 39.85
N ASN A 15 14.54 -7.94 40.01
CA ASN A 15 14.27 -8.91 38.98
C ASN A 15 13.02 -8.51 38.17
N GLN A 16 12.96 -8.99 36.93
CA GLN A 16 11.80 -9.06 36.03
C GLN A 16 11.80 -8.14 34.79
N GLY A 17 12.93 -8.10 34.09
CA GLY A 17 12.92 -8.18 32.63
C GLY A 17 12.39 -9.55 32.19
N ARG A 18 11.10 -9.82 32.41
CA ARG A 18 10.43 -11.05 31.96
C ARG A 18 10.30 -10.95 30.45
N TRP A 19 11.30 -11.44 29.74
CA TRP A 19 11.22 -11.71 28.31
C TRP A 19 9.94 -12.52 28.06
N ASN A 20 8.92 -11.90 27.47
CA ASN A 20 7.75 -12.59 26.95
C ASN A 20 8.08 -12.98 25.50
N PRO A 21 8.60 -14.19 25.22
CA PRO A 21 8.85 -14.64 23.85
C PRO A 21 7.57 -14.68 22.99
N MET A 22 6.40 -14.63 23.62
CA MET A 22 5.10 -14.60 22.95
C MET A 22 4.79 -13.30 22.19
N ALA A 23 5.44 -12.17 22.50
CA ALA A 23 5.20 -10.91 21.77
C ALA A 23 5.72 -10.96 20.32
N ASN A 24 6.83 -11.67 20.08
CA ASN A 24 7.47 -11.78 18.76
C ASN A 24 6.82 -12.81 17.82
N MET A 25 5.93 -13.67 18.32
CA MET A 25 5.25 -14.69 17.52
C MET A 25 4.04 -14.13 16.77
N SER A 26 3.38 -13.08 17.29
CA SER A 26 2.16 -12.52 16.69
C SER A 26 2.45 -11.74 15.39
N MET A 27 3.52 -10.94 15.36
CA MET A 27 3.84 -10.08 14.22
C MET A 27 4.32 -10.87 12.99
N LYS A 28 5.17 -11.89 13.20
CA LYS A 28 5.58 -12.80 12.11
C LYS A 28 4.39 -13.56 11.52
N LYS A 29 3.45 -14.00 12.37
CA LYS A 29 2.22 -14.69 11.92
C LYS A 29 1.30 -13.75 11.14
N GLY A 30 1.20 -12.48 11.55
CA GLY A 30 0.44 -11.45 10.84
C GLY A 30 0.96 -11.18 9.44
N ASP A 31 2.28 -10.97 9.29
CA ASP A 31 2.90 -10.73 7.97
C ASP A 31 2.80 -11.95 7.05
N ILE A 32 2.99 -13.15 7.60
CA ILE A 32 2.83 -14.41 6.85
C ILE A 32 1.38 -14.59 6.42
N PHE A 33 0.41 -14.30 7.29
CA PHE A 33 -1.01 -14.38 6.96
C PHE A 33 -1.39 -13.37 5.88
N ALA A 34 -0.96 -12.11 6.02
CA ALA A 34 -1.18 -11.07 5.01
C ALA A 34 -0.56 -11.45 3.66
N ALA A 35 0.69 -11.94 3.66
CA ALA A 35 1.33 -12.43 2.44
C ALA A 35 0.56 -13.59 1.81
N LEU A 36 0.10 -14.56 2.62
CA LEU A 36 -0.64 -15.72 2.14
C LEU A 36 -2.00 -15.35 1.54
N VAL A 37 -2.70 -14.40 2.15
CA VAL A 37 -3.95 -13.83 1.63
C VAL A 37 -3.70 -13.11 0.30
N VAL A 38 -2.69 -12.25 0.23
CA VAL A 38 -2.34 -11.50 -0.98
C VAL A 38 -1.89 -12.44 -2.11
N ILE A 39 -1.11 -13.47 -1.81
CA ILE A 39 -0.68 -14.49 -2.78
C ILE A 39 -1.89 -15.26 -3.31
N SER A 40 -2.78 -15.73 -2.43
CA SER A 40 -4.00 -16.44 -2.87
C SER A 40 -4.86 -15.56 -3.77
N MET A 41 -5.08 -14.30 -3.38
CA MET A 41 -5.86 -13.33 -4.17
C MET A 41 -5.20 -13.06 -5.53
N SER A 42 -3.88 -12.90 -5.57
CA SER A 42 -3.14 -12.64 -6.80
C SER A 42 -3.19 -13.82 -7.77
N ILE A 43 -3.04 -15.06 -7.26
CA ILE A 43 -3.19 -16.29 -8.06
C ILE A 43 -4.60 -16.40 -8.62
N TYR A 44 -5.62 -16.14 -7.80
CA TYR A 44 -7.01 -16.15 -8.24
C TYR A 44 -7.26 -15.14 -9.38
N VAL A 45 -6.83 -13.89 -9.22
CA VAL A 45 -6.96 -12.86 -10.26
C VAL A 45 -6.20 -13.26 -11.53
N PHE A 46 -5.01 -13.83 -11.40
CA PHE A 46 -4.22 -14.29 -12.55
C PHE A 46 -4.94 -15.41 -13.32
N TYR A 47 -5.51 -16.37 -12.60
CA TYR A 47 -6.30 -17.46 -13.19
C TYR A 47 -7.58 -16.96 -13.86
N GLU A 48 -8.36 -16.13 -13.15
CA GLU A 48 -9.65 -15.64 -13.62
C GLU A 48 -9.49 -14.71 -14.83
N SER A 49 -8.46 -13.85 -14.81
CA SER A 49 -8.14 -13.00 -15.97
C SER A 49 -7.94 -13.82 -17.25
N GLY A 50 -7.40 -15.04 -17.16
CA GLY A 50 -7.18 -15.89 -18.33
C GLY A 50 -8.43 -16.50 -18.94
N ARG A 51 -9.58 -16.43 -18.25
CA ARG A 51 -10.85 -16.99 -18.71
C ARG A 51 -11.80 -15.93 -19.27
N TRP A 52 -11.42 -14.66 -19.20
CA TRP A 52 -12.26 -13.58 -19.68
C TRP A 52 -12.38 -13.60 -21.20
N PRO A 53 -13.60 -13.57 -21.76
CA PRO A 53 -13.80 -13.49 -23.20
C PRO A 53 -13.26 -12.14 -23.67
N ILE A 54 -12.26 -12.16 -24.54
CA ILE A 54 -11.60 -10.95 -25.07
C ILE A 54 -12.50 -10.37 -26.17
N PRO A 55 -13.14 -9.22 -25.97
CA PRO A 55 -13.88 -8.57 -27.05
C PRO A 55 -12.88 -8.04 -28.06
N ALA A 56 -13.04 -8.37 -29.35
CA ALA A 56 -12.13 -7.93 -30.42
C ALA A 56 -12.02 -6.39 -30.57
N LEU A 57 -12.92 -5.64 -29.92
CA LEU A 57 -12.98 -4.18 -29.93
C LEU A 57 -12.16 -3.52 -28.80
N LEU A 58 -11.76 -4.27 -27.78
CA LEU A 58 -10.90 -3.83 -26.68
C LEU A 58 -9.54 -4.48 -26.90
N GLY A 59 -8.48 -3.68 -27.16
CA GLY A 59 -7.12 -4.22 -27.25
C GLY A 59 -6.72 -4.98 -25.98
N ASN A 60 -5.61 -5.72 -26.01
CA ASN A 60 -5.28 -6.80 -25.04
C ASN A 60 -5.55 -6.47 -23.55
N PRO A 61 -6.77 -6.75 -23.04
CA PRO A 61 -7.22 -6.29 -21.72
C PRO A 61 -6.62 -7.14 -20.60
N LEU A 62 -5.88 -8.18 -20.95
CA LEU A 62 -5.23 -9.13 -20.05
C LEU A 62 -3.90 -8.59 -19.50
N LEU A 63 -3.29 -7.61 -20.17
CA LEU A 63 -1.98 -7.08 -19.78
C LEU A 63 -2.03 -6.36 -18.42
N ILE A 64 -3.10 -5.60 -18.14
CA ILE A 64 -3.23 -4.87 -16.87
C ILE A 64 -3.49 -5.81 -15.69
N PRO A 65 -4.53 -6.68 -15.70
CA PRO A 65 -4.80 -7.56 -14.56
C PRO A 65 -3.64 -8.51 -14.29
N ARG A 66 -3.01 -9.06 -15.34
CA ARG A 66 -1.87 -9.98 -15.18
C ARG A 66 -0.60 -9.26 -14.76
N GLY A 67 -0.31 -8.09 -15.31
CA GLY A 67 0.85 -7.29 -14.92
C GLY A 67 0.77 -6.88 -13.46
N VAL A 68 -0.38 -6.35 -13.03
CA VAL A 68 -0.62 -5.98 -11.63
C VAL A 68 -0.54 -7.20 -10.72
N ALA A 69 -1.18 -8.33 -11.08
CA ALA A 69 -1.12 -9.56 -10.30
C ALA A 69 0.32 -10.10 -10.20
N ALA A 70 1.11 -10.05 -11.26
CA ALA A 70 2.51 -10.48 -11.25
C ALA A 70 3.37 -9.60 -10.34
N CYS A 71 3.22 -8.27 -10.42
CA CYS A 71 3.91 -7.33 -9.53
C CYS A 71 3.51 -7.54 -8.07
N LEU A 72 2.22 -7.74 -7.78
CA LEU A 72 1.73 -8.02 -6.43
C LEU A 72 2.27 -9.35 -5.90
N LEU A 73 2.27 -10.40 -6.74
CA LEU A 73 2.80 -11.70 -6.38
C LEU A 73 4.31 -11.64 -6.10
N PHE A 74 5.06 -10.89 -6.91
CA PHE A 74 6.48 -10.65 -6.68
C PHE A 74 6.74 -9.89 -5.37
N ALA A 75 6.00 -8.80 -5.13
CA ALA A 75 6.10 -8.02 -3.90
C ALA A 75 5.72 -8.86 -2.66
N ALA A 76 4.67 -9.66 -2.75
CA ALA A 76 4.25 -10.57 -1.68
C ALA A 76 5.28 -11.68 -1.43
N GLY A 77 5.92 -12.19 -2.48
CA GLY A 77 7.05 -13.13 -2.38
C GLY A 77 8.24 -12.52 -1.63
N ILE A 78 8.61 -11.27 -1.94
CA ILE A 78 9.64 -10.54 -1.20
C ILE A 78 9.23 -10.37 0.28
N LEU A 79 7.97 -10.01 0.54
CA LEU A 79 7.47 -9.82 1.90
C LEU A 79 7.49 -11.13 2.71
N LEU A 80 7.09 -12.23 2.09
CA LEU A 80 7.15 -13.57 2.68
C LEU A 80 8.59 -14.02 2.95
N PHE A 81 9.50 -13.82 1.98
CA PHE A 81 10.92 -14.13 2.16
C PHE A 81 11.53 -13.32 3.33
N ARG A 82 11.20 -12.04 3.43
CA ARG A 82 11.64 -11.17 4.54
C ARG A 82 11.06 -11.59 5.89
N ALA A 83 9.78 -11.97 5.93
CA ALA A 83 9.12 -12.45 7.14
C ALA A 83 9.76 -13.75 7.65
N LEU A 84 10.07 -14.69 6.75
CA LEU A 84 10.78 -15.93 7.08
C LEU A 84 12.23 -15.69 7.53
N THR A 85 12.93 -14.72 6.92
CA THR A 85 14.31 -14.35 7.28
C THR A 85 14.38 -13.53 8.58
N GLY A 86 13.24 -13.25 9.23
CA GLY A 86 13.19 -12.44 10.46
C GLY A 86 13.53 -10.96 10.27
N LYS A 87 13.63 -10.51 9.01
CA LYS A 87 13.76 -9.09 8.61
C LYS A 87 12.39 -8.50 8.27
N SER A 88 11.34 -9.01 8.90
CA SER A 88 10.01 -8.39 8.89
C SER A 88 10.18 -6.95 9.32
N LEU A 89 9.56 -6.01 8.60
CA LEU A 89 9.50 -4.64 9.06
C LEU A 89 8.90 -4.70 10.48
N MET A 90 9.64 -4.22 11.48
CA MET A 90 8.98 -3.89 12.75
C MET A 90 7.94 -2.84 12.38
N LEU A 91 6.70 -3.28 12.19
CA LEU A 91 5.58 -2.39 12.03
C LEU A 91 5.57 -1.57 13.33
N GLU A 92 5.97 -0.30 13.23
CA GLU A 92 5.97 0.59 14.38
C GLU A 92 4.60 0.49 15.06
N SER A 93 4.67 0.23 16.36
CA SER A 93 3.57 -0.19 17.19
C SER A 93 2.37 0.74 17.05
N ARG A 94 1.21 0.16 16.74
CA ARG A 94 -0.12 0.81 16.65
C ARG A 94 -0.18 1.84 15.51
N LEU A 95 -1.23 1.74 14.70
CA LEU A 95 -1.63 2.84 13.81
C LEU A 95 -1.78 4.10 14.68
N GLU A 96 -0.78 4.98 14.67
CA GLU A 96 -0.95 6.31 15.22
C GLU A 96 -2.12 6.99 14.52
N GLY A 97 -2.91 7.77 15.27
CA GLY A 97 -4.09 8.45 14.72
C GLY A 97 -3.78 9.31 13.49
N ALA A 98 -2.55 9.83 13.39
CA ALA A 98 -2.07 10.56 12.22
C ALA A 98 -1.96 9.66 10.97
N THR A 99 -1.46 8.44 11.12
CA THR A 99 -1.34 7.46 10.03
C THR A 99 -2.71 6.98 9.57
N LEU A 100 -3.62 6.67 10.51
CA LEU A 100 -4.99 6.28 10.18
C LEU A 100 -5.73 7.40 9.45
N ARG A 101 -5.56 8.66 9.90
CA ARG A 101 -6.16 9.83 9.24
C ARG A 101 -5.64 10.03 7.82
N ARG A 102 -4.34 9.81 7.57
CA ARG A 102 -3.77 9.85 6.22
C ARG A 102 -4.33 8.74 5.33
N ILE A 103 -4.42 7.51 5.84
CA ILE A 103 -5.01 6.37 5.11
C ILE A 103 -6.47 6.67 4.74
N LEU A 104 -7.27 7.15 5.70
CA LEU A 104 -8.65 7.56 5.46
C LEU A 104 -8.75 8.71 4.45
N ALA A 105 -7.88 9.72 4.56
CA ALA A 105 -7.84 10.84 3.61
C ALA A 105 -7.52 10.37 2.18
N VAL A 106 -6.55 9.45 2.02
CA VAL A 106 -6.25 8.83 0.73
C VAL A 106 -7.45 8.03 0.22
N ALA A 107 -8.08 7.21 1.05
CA ALA A 107 -9.24 6.42 0.65
C ALA A 107 -10.41 7.29 0.16
N ILE A 108 -10.72 8.36 0.89
CA ILE A 108 -11.75 9.35 0.51
C ILE A 108 -11.34 10.05 -0.80
N LEU A 109 -10.08 10.45 -0.93
CA LEU A 109 -9.56 11.08 -2.14
C LEU A 109 -9.67 10.17 -3.36
N THR A 110 -9.31 8.88 -3.22
CA THR A 110 -9.45 7.89 -4.29
C THR A 110 -10.91 7.67 -4.65
N GLY A 111 -11.81 7.60 -3.67
CA GLY A 111 -13.26 7.51 -3.92
C GLY A 111 -13.78 8.73 -4.68
N GLY A 112 -13.38 9.94 -4.28
CA GLY A 112 -13.72 11.17 -4.98
C GLY A 112 -13.19 11.21 -6.41
N TYR A 113 -11.95 10.75 -6.64
CA TYR A 113 -11.36 10.65 -7.97
C TYR A 113 -12.21 9.77 -8.89
N VAL A 114 -12.63 8.58 -8.45
CA VAL A 114 -13.46 7.67 -9.28
C VAL A 114 -14.79 8.33 -9.69
N LEU A 115 -15.43 9.08 -8.78
CA LEU A 115 -16.71 9.75 -9.07
C LEU A 115 -16.58 10.93 -10.03
N VAL A 116 -15.43 11.62 -10.02
CA VAL A 116 -15.19 12.81 -10.85
C VAL A 116 -14.58 12.43 -12.20
N LEU A 117 -13.84 11.32 -12.27
CA LEU A 117 -13.16 10.82 -13.46
C LEU A 117 -14.09 10.70 -14.67
N GLU A 118 -15.28 10.13 -14.49
CA GLU A 118 -16.25 9.98 -15.59
C GLU A 118 -16.80 11.31 -16.11
N ARG A 119 -16.79 12.37 -15.30
CA ARG A 119 -17.40 13.66 -15.63
C ARG A 119 -16.43 14.68 -16.24
N VAL A 120 -15.16 14.62 -15.84
CA VAL A 120 -14.17 15.65 -16.16
C VAL A 120 -13.14 15.17 -17.19
N GLY A 121 -12.80 13.88 -17.19
CA GLY A 121 -11.75 13.32 -18.05
C GLY A 121 -10.55 12.82 -17.25
N PHE A 122 -9.77 11.93 -17.87
CA PHE A 122 -8.69 11.20 -17.21
C PHE A 122 -7.48 12.06 -16.80
N ILE A 123 -6.97 12.91 -17.69
CA ILE A 123 -5.73 13.68 -17.49
C ILE A 123 -5.92 14.71 -16.37
N SER A 124 -6.98 15.51 -16.44
CA SER A 124 -7.29 16.57 -15.49
C SER A 124 -7.58 16.03 -14.09
N THR A 125 -8.35 14.94 -13.99
CA THR A 125 -8.66 14.31 -12.69
C THR A 125 -7.46 13.60 -12.09
N THR A 126 -6.65 12.92 -12.91
CA THR A 126 -5.44 12.23 -12.42
C THR A 126 -4.37 13.23 -12.01
N PHE A 127 -4.21 14.35 -12.72
CA PHE A 127 -3.33 15.45 -12.30
C PHE A 127 -3.70 15.95 -10.89
N LEU A 128 -4.98 16.29 -10.70
CA LEU A 128 -5.47 16.78 -9.41
C LEU A 128 -5.33 15.72 -8.32
N TYR A 129 -5.64 14.47 -8.64
CA TYR A 129 -5.47 13.33 -7.73
C TYR A 129 -4.01 13.16 -7.29
N LEU A 130 -3.05 13.14 -8.22
CA LEU A 130 -1.63 12.97 -7.88
C LEU A 130 -1.09 14.14 -7.05
N LEU A 131 -1.54 15.36 -7.34
CA LEU A 131 -1.17 16.55 -6.58
C LEU A 131 -1.72 16.46 -5.15
N LEU A 132 -3.02 16.20 -4.98
CA LEU A 132 -3.65 16.05 -3.67
C LEU A 132 -3.08 14.86 -2.89
N PHE A 133 -2.79 13.75 -3.57
CA PHE A 133 -2.17 12.58 -2.98
C PHE A 133 -0.78 12.89 -2.42
N GLY A 134 0.06 13.59 -3.19
CA GLY A 134 1.35 14.08 -2.72
C GLY A 134 1.23 15.00 -1.49
N LEU A 135 0.22 15.87 -1.48
CA LEU A 135 -0.06 16.75 -0.33
C LEU A 135 -0.51 15.99 0.92
N VAL A 136 -1.39 15.00 0.79
CA VAL A 136 -1.85 14.15 1.90
C VAL A 136 -0.68 13.34 2.48
N LEU A 137 0.26 12.92 1.62
CA LEU A 137 1.49 12.26 2.05
C LEU A 137 2.54 13.22 2.64
N GLY A 138 2.33 14.53 2.55
CA GLY A 138 3.24 15.54 3.09
C GLY A 138 4.44 15.87 2.19
N VAL A 139 4.40 15.53 0.90
CA VAL A 139 5.43 15.91 -0.07
C VAL A 139 5.34 17.42 -0.30
N ARG A 140 6.28 18.19 0.27
CA ARG A 140 6.34 19.66 0.13
C ARG A 140 7.25 20.14 -1.00
N ARG A 141 7.83 19.23 -1.79
CA ARG A 141 8.71 19.58 -2.92
C ARG A 141 7.88 19.85 -4.18
N TRP A 142 7.24 21.02 -4.24
CA TRP A 142 6.39 21.43 -5.35
C TRP A 142 7.08 21.34 -6.72
N PHE A 143 8.38 21.66 -6.78
CA PHE A 143 9.19 21.55 -8.00
C PHE A 143 9.30 20.13 -8.57
N LEU A 144 9.15 19.09 -7.74
CA LEU A 144 9.12 17.69 -8.19
C LEU A 144 7.68 17.22 -8.37
N LEU A 145 6.78 17.64 -7.47
CA LEU A 145 5.40 17.19 -7.45
C LEU A 145 4.62 17.64 -8.69
N ILE A 146 4.75 18.91 -9.08
CA ILE A 146 4.02 19.47 -10.22
C ILE A 146 4.39 18.78 -11.55
N PRO A 147 5.68 18.72 -11.96
CA PRO A 147 6.03 18.04 -13.20
C PRO A 147 5.70 16.55 -13.15
N PHE A 148 5.86 15.89 -11.99
CA PHE A 148 5.47 14.50 -11.84
C PHE A 148 3.96 14.30 -12.03
N ALA A 149 3.12 15.11 -11.37
CA ALA A 149 1.67 15.05 -11.48
C ALA A 149 1.18 15.38 -12.89
N SER A 150 1.91 16.17 -13.68
CA SER A 150 1.57 16.46 -15.08
C SER A 150 2.06 15.40 -16.06
N VAL A 151 3.31 14.93 -15.92
CA VAL A 151 3.95 14.03 -16.89
C VAL A 151 3.38 12.61 -16.77
N VAL A 152 3.14 12.13 -15.54
CA VAL A 152 2.68 10.75 -15.33
C VAL A 152 1.33 10.47 -15.99
N PRO A 153 0.27 11.29 -15.81
CA PRO A 153 -1.02 11.05 -16.47
C PRO A 153 -0.92 11.04 -17.99
N VAL A 154 -0.09 11.92 -18.57
CA VAL A 154 0.11 11.99 -20.03
C VAL A 154 0.78 10.70 -20.54
N ILE A 155 1.84 10.24 -19.89
CA ILE A 155 2.51 9.00 -20.26
C ILE A 155 1.55 7.81 -20.12
N VAL A 156 0.80 7.74 -19.02
CA VAL A 156 -0.18 6.67 -18.80
C VAL A 156 -1.26 6.71 -19.88
N TYR A 157 -1.80 7.88 -20.21
CA TYR A 157 -2.76 8.04 -21.29
C TYR A 157 -2.21 7.51 -22.62
N LEU A 158 -0.98 7.88 -22.98
CA LEU A 158 -0.33 7.42 -24.20
C LEU A 158 -0.13 5.89 -24.20
N ILE A 159 0.25 5.30 -23.08
CA ILE A 159 0.38 3.84 -22.96
C ILE A 159 -0.98 3.17 -23.24
N PHE A 160 -2.06 3.67 -22.64
CA PHE A 160 -3.39 3.07 -22.81
C PHE A 160 -3.96 3.27 -24.22
N ASP A 161 -3.73 4.44 -24.82
CA ASP A 161 -4.15 4.77 -26.18
C ASP A 161 -3.34 3.96 -27.21
N THR A 162 -2.01 3.96 -27.13
CA THR A 162 -1.14 3.37 -28.16
C THR A 162 -0.87 1.87 -27.98
N ILE A 163 -0.64 1.41 -26.74
CA ILE A 163 -0.23 0.03 -26.46
C ILE A 163 -1.46 -0.84 -26.22
N LEU A 164 -2.43 -0.34 -25.43
CA LEU A 164 -3.59 -1.13 -25.05
C LEU A 164 -4.82 -0.91 -25.93
N ASN A 165 -4.86 0.13 -26.78
CA ASN A 165 -6.03 0.50 -27.60
C ASN A 165 -7.34 0.51 -26.77
N VAL A 166 -7.27 1.00 -25.52
CA VAL A 166 -8.43 1.11 -24.63
C VAL A 166 -8.87 2.57 -24.57
N PRO A 167 -10.13 2.90 -24.93
CA PRO A 167 -10.63 4.26 -24.82
C PRO A 167 -10.75 4.65 -23.33
N LEU A 168 -9.95 5.63 -22.92
CA LEU A 168 -10.08 6.28 -21.62
C LEU A 168 -11.13 7.41 -21.68
N PRO A 169 -11.74 7.79 -20.55
CA PRO A 169 -12.70 8.90 -20.49
C PRO A 169 -12.11 10.14 -21.14
N LEU A 170 -12.79 10.61 -22.18
CA LEU A 170 -12.37 11.70 -23.04
C LEU A 170 -12.30 13.00 -22.22
N GLU A 171 -11.18 13.68 -22.32
CA GLU A 171 -11.11 15.10 -21.95
C GLU A 171 -11.87 15.92 -23.00
N TRP A 172 -12.33 17.12 -22.63
CA TRP A 172 -13.07 18.05 -23.50
C TRP A 172 -12.36 18.45 -24.82
N PHE A 173 -11.09 18.09 -24.99
CA PHE A 173 -10.22 18.51 -26.10
C PHE A 173 -10.11 17.50 -27.27
N ARG A 174 -11.08 16.59 -27.42
CA ARG A 174 -11.16 15.69 -28.58
C ARG A 174 -12.55 15.71 -29.21
#